data_AF-A0A852DXK5-F1
#
_entry.id   AF-A0A852DXK5-F1
#
_cell.length_a   1.000
_cell.length_b   1.000
_cell.length_c   1.000
_cell.angle_alpha   90.00
_cell.angle_beta   90.00
_cell.angle_gamma   90.00
#
_symmetry.space_group_name_H-M   'P 1'
#
loop_
_entity.id
_entity.type
_entity.pdbx_description
1 polymer ?
#
loop_
_entity_poly.entity_id
_entity_poly.type
_entity_poly.pdbx_seq_one_letter_code
_entity_poly.pdbx_strand_id
1 'polypeptide(L)'
;SAVVFPKKIATEQQSLMLVKRLLAVAVSCITYLRGIFPESAYGTRYMDDVCVKILREDKNCPGSTQLVKWMLGCYDALQKKYLRQIVLAVYTQTEDPQTVTECYHFKFKYTHNGPLLDFGSKDKKSDSTITCADTKKASILLIRKIYILMQNLSPLPNDVCLTMKLLYYDEVTPPDYQPPGFKEAKDEGLLFKEEPMYLNVGEVPTPFHLLKLKITTEKQRMENVDKSILKQRETAEPLQVCGVSRDDPEEESQDMNEDPVLDNEVEDKNHVNISEA
;
A
#
# COMPACT_ATOMS: atom_id res chain seq x y z
N SER A 1 -24.01 9.88 4.59
CA SER A 1 -24.06 8.92 3.46
C SER A 1 -23.14 7.74 3.73
N ALA A 2 -23.48 6.53 3.29
CA ALA A 2 -22.70 5.31 3.53
C ALA A 2 -21.70 5.03 2.39
N VAL A 3 -20.57 4.38 2.71
CA VAL A 3 -19.68 3.75 1.72
C VAL A 3 -20.36 2.46 1.28
N VAL A 4 -20.83 2.43 0.03
CA VAL A 4 -21.63 1.31 -0.49
C VAL A 4 -20.73 0.27 -1.15
N PHE A 5 -20.82 -0.96 -0.64
CA PHE A 5 -20.27 -2.14 -1.29
C PHE A 5 -21.24 -2.67 -2.35
N PRO A 6 -20.74 -3.06 -3.54
CA PRO A 6 -21.58 -3.70 -4.53
C PRO A 6 -22.05 -5.07 -4.02
N LYS A 7 -23.30 -5.43 -4.33
CA LYS A 7 -23.85 -6.76 -4.00
C LYS A 7 -23.18 -7.88 -4.81
N LYS A 8 -22.66 -7.54 -5.99
CA LYS A 8 -21.94 -8.44 -6.90
C LYS A 8 -20.80 -7.68 -7.58
N ILE A 9 -19.64 -8.31 -7.70
CA ILE A 9 -18.48 -7.84 -8.46
C ILE A 9 -18.34 -8.82 -9.63
N ALA A 10 -18.95 -8.48 -10.76
CA ALA A 10 -18.98 -9.34 -11.94
C ALA A 10 -17.98 -8.87 -13.01
N THR A 11 -17.52 -7.63 -12.92
CA THR A 11 -16.67 -7.00 -13.94
C THR A 11 -15.42 -6.41 -13.31
N GLU A 12 -14.37 -6.33 -14.11
CA GLU A 12 -13.12 -5.66 -13.74
C GLU A 12 -13.37 -4.20 -13.32
N GLN A 13 -14.25 -3.50 -14.03
CA GLN A 13 -14.61 -2.10 -13.71
C GLN A 13 -15.22 -1.96 -12.30
N GLN A 14 -16.09 -2.88 -11.90
CA GLN A 14 -16.69 -2.88 -10.55
C GLN A 14 -15.62 -3.16 -9.48
N SER A 15 -14.71 -4.09 -9.76
CA SER A 15 -13.59 -4.39 -8.87
C SER A 15 -12.64 -3.19 -8.74
N LEU A 16 -12.26 -2.56 -9.85
CA LEU A 16 -11.44 -1.35 -9.89
C LEU A 16 -12.09 -0.22 -9.08
N MET A 17 -13.39 0.02 -9.25
CA MET A 17 -14.09 1.06 -8.49
C MET A 17 -14.07 0.79 -6.98
N LEU A 18 -14.19 -0.48 -6.58
CA LEU A 18 -14.10 -0.87 -5.17
C LEU A 18 -12.68 -0.66 -4.63
N VAL A 19 -11.64 -1.04 -5.37
CA VAL A 19 -10.24 -0.81 -4.97
C VAL A 19 -9.93 0.68 -4.85
N LYS A 20 -10.33 1.51 -5.83
CA LYS A 20 -10.15 2.97 -5.78
C LYS A 20 -10.83 3.58 -4.55
N ARG A 21 -12.05 3.15 -4.23
CA ARG A 21 -12.78 3.59 -3.03
C ARG A 21 -12.08 3.15 -1.75
N LEU A 22 -11.66 1.90 -1.67
CA LEU A 22 -11.02 1.36 -0.47
C LEU A 22 -9.65 2.03 -0.21
N LEU A 23 -8.87 2.29 -1.26
CA LEU A 23 -7.66 3.08 -1.18
C LEU A 23 -7.95 4.48 -0.64
N ALA A 24 -9.00 5.16 -1.14
CA ALA A 24 -9.41 6.48 -0.66
C ALA A 24 -9.77 6.45 0.83
N VAL A 25 -10.56 5.47 1.27
CA VAL A 25 -10.95 5.29 2.67
C VAL A 25 -9.71 5.04 3.53
N ALA A 26 -8.81 4.15 3.13
CA ALA A 26 -7.63 3.80 3.90
C ALA A 26 -6.67 4.99 4.07
N VAL A 27 -6.36 5.72 2.99
CA VAL A 27 -5.54 6.94 3.03
C VAL A 27 -6.20 8.02 3.89
N SER A 28 -7.52 8.18 3.79
CA SER A 28 -8.25 9.14 4.62
C SER A 28 -8.22 8.76 6.10
N CYS A 29 -8.43 7.47 6.43
CA CYS A 29 -8.36 6.97 7.80
C CYS A 29 -6.96 7.18 8.40
N ILE A 30 -5.90 6.85 7.65
CA ILE A 30 -4.52 7.03 8.10
C ILE A 30 -4.25 8.52 8.38
N THR A 31 -4.48 9.39 7.40
CA THR A 31 -4.19 10.83 7.56
C THR A 31 -5.01 11.48 8.67
N TYR A 32 -6.26 11.02 8.86
CA TYR A 32 -7.11 11.50 9.96
C TYR A 32 -6.58 11.03 11.32
N LEU A 33 -6.33 9.73 11.47
CA LEU A 33 -5.90 9.14 12.75
C LEU A 33 -4.49 9.58 13.16
N ARG A 34 -3.64 9.91 12.20
CA ARG A 34 -2.32 10.51 12.44
C ARG A 34 -2.37 12.02 12.64
N GLY A 35 -3.54 12.65 12.54
CA GLY A 35 -3.71 14.09 12.77
C GLY A 35 -3.05 14.97 11.72
N ILE A 36 -2.85 14.49 10.49
CA ILE A 36 -2.13 15.21 9.43
C ILE A 36 -2.89 16.45 8.96
N PHE A 37 -4.22 16.37 8.87
CA PHE A 37 -5.07 17.46 8.42
C PHE A 37 -6.13 17.80 9.47
N PRO A 38 -6.64 19.05 9.49
CA PRO A 38 -7.67 19.45 10.43
C PRO A 38 -9.01 18.76 10.15
N GLU A 39 -9.89 18.70 11.16
CA GLU A 39 -11.23 18.13 11.09
C GLU A 39 -12.07 18.67 9.90
N SER A 40 -11.89 19.95 9.53
CA SER A 40 -12.60 20.57 8.41
C SER A 40 -12.29 19.91 7.06
N ALA A 41 -11.11 19.30 6.90
CA ALA A 41 -10.68 18.60 5.69
C ALA A 41 -11.33 17.21 5.54
N TYR A 42 -12.18 16.80 6.49
CA TYR A 42 -12.82 15.48 6.47
C TYR A 42 -14.36 15.57 6.49
N GLY A 43 -14.98 14.61 5.83
CA GLY A 43 -16.41 14.33 5.94
C GLY A 43 -16.64 12.96 6.58
N THR A 44 -17.57 12.88 7.54
CA THR A 44 -17.96 11.59 8.12
C THR A 44 -18.81 10.77 7.15
N ARG A 45 -18.47 9.49 7.02
CA ARG A 45 -19.22 8.45 6.30
C ARG A 45 -19.26 7.18 7.16
N TYR A 46 -20.13 6.25 6.79
CA TYR A 46 -20.25 4.97 7.47
C TYR A 46 -19.96 3.84 6.50
N MET A 47 -19.10 2.92 6.91
CA MET A 47 -18.80 1.69 6.19
C MET A 47 -19.29 0.53 7.06
N ASP A 48 -20.54 0.12 6.82
CA ASP A 48 -21.28 -0.75 7.74
C ASP A 48 -21.44 -0.08 9.12
N ASP A 49 -21.00 -0.73 10.20
CA ASP A 49 -20.97 -0.21 11.58
C ASP A 49 -19.73 0.66 11.88
N VAL A 50 -18.80 0.78 10.93
CA VAL A 50 -17.56 1.56 11.12
C VAL A 50 -17.74 2.99 10.65
N CYS A 51 -17.57 3.94 11.57
CA CYS A 51 -17.49 5.36 11.25
C CYS A 51 -16.11 5.66 10.63
N VAL A 52 -16.09 6.21 9.41
CA VAL A 52 -14.86 6.56 8.69
C VAL A 52 -14.85 8.03 8.33
N LYS A 53 -13.66 8.64 8.39
CA LYS A 53 -13.41 10.01 7.98
C LYS A 53 -12.86 9.99 6.56
N ILE A 54 -13.56 10.65 5.65
CA ILE A 54 -13.20 10.70 4.23
C ILE A 54 -12.63 12.07 3.93
N LEU A 55 -11.40 12.09 3.41
CA LEU A 55 -10.73 13.31 3.00
C LEU A 55 -11.55 13.99 1.90
N ARG A 56 -11.69 15.30 2.00
CA ARG A 56 -12.32 16.15 1.00
C ARG A 56 -11.40 17.33 0.71
N GLU A 57 -11.58 17.93 -0.46
CA GLU A 57 -10.93 19.20 -0.75
C GLU A 57 -11.44 20.27 0.22
N ASP A 58 -10.50 20.97 0.85
CA ASP A 58 -10.77 22.12 1.70
C ASP A 58 -9.90 23.29 1.23
N LYS A 59 -10.56 24.40 0.90
CA LYS A 59 -9.89 25.64 0.45
C LYS A 59 -8.97 26.21 1.53
N ASN A 60 -9.27 25.93 2.80
CA ASN A 60 -8.49 26.39 3.94
C ASN A 60 -7.36 25.43 4.31
N CYS A 61 -7.27 24.27 3.65
CA CYS A 61 -6.20 23.30 3.85
C CYS A 61 -5.63 22.85 2.49
N PRO A 62 -4.69 23.62 1.91
CA PRO A 62 -4.07 23.29 0.62
C PRO A 62 -3.45 21.88 0.58
N GLY A 63 -2.87 21.42 1.69
CA GLY A 63 -2.31 20.07 1.80
C GLY A 63 -3.34 18.95 1.58
N SER A 64 -4.55 19.10 2.13
CA SER A 64 -5.63 18.12 1.89
C SER A 64 -6.04 18.07 0.41
N THR A 65 -6.13 19.24 -0.23
CA THR A 65 -6.44 19.36 -1.66
C THR A 65 -5.32 18.75 -2.50
N GLN A 66 -4.06 18.93 -2.10
CA GLN A 66 -2.91 18.35 -2.80
C GLN A 66 -2.92 16.81 -2.71
N LEU A 67 -3.21 16.23 -1.54
CA LEU A 67 -3.34 14.78 -1.42
C LEU A 67 -4.51 14.22 -2.25
N VAL A 68 -5.63 14.94 -2.34
CA VAL A 68 -6.73 14.55 -3.26
C VAL A 68 -6.25 14.51 -4.71
N LYS A 69 -5.43 15.48 -5.15
CA LYS A 69 -4.83 15.46 -6.50
C LYS A 69 -3.88 14.29 -6.70
N TRP A 70 -3.03 13.96 -5.74
CA TRP A 70 -2.17 12.77 -5.80
C TRP A 70 -3.00 11.49 -5.96
N MET A 71 -4.14 11.38 -5.25
CA MET A 71 -5.05 10.25 -5.39
C MET A 71 -5.60 10.12 -6.82
N LEU A 72 -5.81 11.21 -7.55
CA LEU A 72 -6.20 11.15 -8.97
C LEU A 72 -5.12 10.52 -9.84
N GLY A 73 -3.84 10.86 -9.61
CA GLY A 73 -2.72 10.21 -10.30
C GLY A 73 -2.61 8.71 -10.00
N CYS A 74 -2.83 8.32 -8.74
CA CYS A 74 -2.94 6.91 -8.37
C CYS A 74 -4.07 6.19 -9.11
N TYR A 75 -5.23 6.85 -9.27
CA TYR A 75 -6.37 6.27 -9.97
C TYR A 75 -6.16 6.11 -11.48
N ASP A 76 -5.39 7.00 -12.10
CA ASP A 76 -4.99 6.85 -13.50
C ASP A 76 -4.08 5.63 -13.67
N ALA A 77 -3.03 5.53 -12.85
CA ALA A 77 -2.09 4.40 -12.88
C ALA A 77 -2.77 3.05 -12.57
N LEU A 78 -3.70 3.02 -11.61
CA LEU A 78 -4.52 1.83 -11.31
C LEU A 78 -5.39 1.41 -12.49
N GLN A 79 -6.01 2.37 -13.18
CA GLN A 79 -6.93 2.08 -14.29
C GLN A 79 -6.19 1.52 -15.50
N LYS A 80 -4.95 1.96 -15.71
CA LYS A 80 -4.05 1.47 -16.77
C LYS A 80 -3.35 0.15 -16.39
N LYS A 81 -3.53 -0.33 -15.16
CA LYS A 81 -2.85 -1.50 -14.58
C LYS A 81 -1.33 -1.37 -14.47
N TYR A 82 -0.84 -0.13 -14.45
CA TYR A 82 0.60 0.16 -14.33
C TYR A 82 1.06 0.13 -12.87
N LEU A 83 0.18 0.48 -11.94
CA LEU A 83 0.57 0.71 -10.55
C LEU A 83 0.84 -0.61 -9.80
N ARG A 84 2.07 -0.83 -9.34
CA ARG A 84 2.46 -1.95 -8.48
C ARG A 84 2.35 -1.59 -7.00
N GLN A 85 2.79 -0.39 -6.62
CA GLN A 85 2.78 0.05 -5.23
C GLN A 85 2.64 1.56 -5.11
N ILE A 86 1.90 2.02 -4.09
CA ILE A 86 1.94 3.39 -3.57
C ILE A 86 2.69 3.36 -2.25
N VAL A 87 3.62 4.29 -2.05
CA VAL A 87 4.25 4.57 -0.76
C VAL A 87 3.85 5.98 -0.36
N LEU A 88 2.95 6.10 0.61
CA LEU A 88 2.70 7.36 1.29
C LEU A 88 3.66 7.44 2.48
N ALA A 89 4.55 8.42 2.47
CA ALA A 89 5.59 8.55 3.49
C ALA A 89 5.45 9.85 4.28
N VAL A 90 5.78 9.76 5.57
CA VAL A 90 5.82 10.86 6.53
C VAL A 90 7.27 11.15 6.87
N TYR A 91 7.67 12.41 6.78
CA TYR A 91 9.01 12.88 7.14
C TYR A 91 8.90 14.22 7.89
N THR A 92 9.96 14.59 8.62
CA THR A 92 9.96 15.81 9.45
C THR A 92 10.90 16.90 8.91
N GLN A 93 11.94 16.52 8.18
CA GLN A 93 12.96 17.46 7.69
C GLN A 93 12.70 17.81 6.23
N THR A 94 12.33 19.06 5.94
CA THR A 94 12.07 19.52 4.57
C THR A 94 13.30 19.46 3.66
N GLU A 95 14.50 19.59 4.24
CA GLU A 95 15.78 19.51 3.52
C GLU A 95 16.20 18.06 3.20
N ASP A 96 15.60 17.08 3.87
CA ASP A 96 15.88 15.66 3.68
C ASP A 96 14.56 14.85 3.62
N PRO A 97 13.86 14.91 2.48
CA PRO A 97 12.60 14.19 2.29
C PRO A 97 12.78 12.67 2.14
N GLN A 98 14.01 12.16 2.04
CA GLN A 98 14.27 10.72 1.94
C GLN A 98 14.32 10.07 3.32
N THR A 99 14.69 10.79 4.38
CA THR A 99 14.66 10.29 5.76
C THR A 99 13.25 10.37 6.34
N VAL A 100 12.58 9.22 6.37
CA VAL A 100 11.18 9.06 6.77
C VAL A 100 11.05 8.44 8.16
N THR A 101 9.92 8.71 8.82
CA THR A 101 9.58 8.13 10.13
C THR A 101 8.49 7.08 10.04
N GLU A 102 7.60 7.19 9.04
CA GLU A 102 6.50 6.26 8.80
C GLU A 102 6.20 6.15 7.29
N CYS A 103 5.99 4.93 6.81
CA CYS A 103 5.62 4.62 5.43
C CYS A 103 4.39 3.69 5.38
N TYR A 104 3.46 4.03 4.50
CA TYR A 104 2.24 3.26 4.24
C TYR A 104 2.30 2.71 2.82
N HIS A 105 2.45 1.39 2.70
CA HIS A 105 2.66 0.68 1.45
C HIS A 105 1.35 0.04 0.99
N PHE A 106 0.75 0.59 -0.07
CA PHE A 106 -0.39 0.00 -0.74
C PHE A 106 0.11 -0.75 -1.97
N LYS A 107 0.10 -2.09 -1.93
CA LYS A 107 0.52 -2.94 -3.04
C LYS A 107 -0.69 -3.45 -3.80
N PHE A 108 -0.56 -3.52 -5.11
CA PHE A 108 -1.61 -3.97 -6.02
C PHE A 108 -1.12 -5.18 -6.80
N LYS A 109 -2.00 -6.15 -7.03
CA LYS A 109 -1.81 -7.18 -8.06
C LYS A 109 -3.03 -7.19 -8.97
N TYR A 110 -2.80 -7.38 -10.26
CA TYR A 110 -3.83 -7.48 -11.30
C TYR A 110 -3.84 -8.89 -11.86
N THR A 111 -5.02 -9.40 -12.18
CA THR A 111 -5.17 -10.77 -12.68
C THR A 111 -6.36 -10.86 -13.61
N HIS A 112 -6.21 -11.60 -14.70
CA HIS A 112 -7.29 -11.87 -15.66
C HIS A 112 -8.34 -12.84 -15.08
N ASN A 113 -7.93 -13.74 -14.18
CA ASN A 113 -8.76 -14.74 -13.50
C ASN A 113 -8.94 -14.50 -11.99
N GLY A 114 -8.53 -13.33 -11.48
CA GLY A 114 -8.49 -13.06 -10.04
C GLY A 114 -7.17 -13.47 -9.37
N PRO A 115 -6.81 -12.82 -8.25
CA PRO A 115 -5.61 -13.14 -7.52
C PRO A 115 -5.71 -14.56 -6.97
N LEU A 116 -4.74 -15.42 -7.29
CA LEU A 116 -4.58 -16.71 -6.63
C LEU A 116 -4.31 -16.45 -5.15
N LEU A 117 -5.28 -16.79 -4.30
CA LEU A 117 -5.13 -16.76 -2.85
C LEU A 117 -4.41 -18.05 -2.44
N ASP A 118 -3.15 -17.94 -2.06
CA ASP A 118 -2.46 -19.02 -1.38
C ASP A 118 -2.88 -19.05 0.10
N PHE A 119 -3.94 -19.81 0.39
CA PHE A 119 -4.16 -20.27 1.75
C PHE A 119 -3.40 -21.58 1.89
N GLY A 120 -2.27 -21.54 2.60
CA GLY A 120 -1.49 -22.71 3.02
C GLY A 120 -2.24 -23.65 3.97
N SER A 121 -3.36 -24.22 3.53
CA SER A 121 -3.92 -25.47 4.02
C SER A 121 -3.87 -26.47 2.88
N LYS A 122 -2.89 -27.38 2.93
CA LYS A 122 -2.91 -28.63 2.18
C LYS A 122 -4.15 -29.40 2.63
N ASP A 123 -5.30 -29.14 1.99
CA ASP A 123 -6.49 -29.99 1.91
C ASP A 123 -7.68 -29.18 1.36
N LYS A 124 -7.59 -28.83 0.07
CA LYS A 124 -8.68 -28.77 -0.92
C LYS A 124 -8.20 -27.94 -2.11
N LYS A 125 -8.09 -28.58 -3.28
CA LYS A 125 -8.36 -27.89 -4.56
C LYS A 125 -9.82 -27.43 -4.52
N SER A 126 -10.09 -26.30 -3.87
CA SER A 126 -11.36 -25.60 -4.07
C SER A 126 -11.07 -24.41 -4.95
N ASP A 127 -11.70 -24.42 -6.12
CA ASP A 127 -11.96 -23.28 -6.97
C ASP A 127 -12.86 -22.27 -6.22
N SER A 128 -12.40 -21.77 -5.06
CA SER A 128 -13.13 -20.86 -4.19
C SER A 128 -13.06 -19.47 -4.79
N THR A 129 -13.95 -19.23 -5.75
CA THR A 129 -14.22 -17.90 -6.30
C THR A 129 -14.45 -16.90 -5.16
N ILE A 130 -13.63 -15.83 -5.12
CA ILE A 130 -13.70 -14.77 -4.11
C ILE A 130 -15.12 -14.18 -4.10
N THR A 131 -15.84 -14.34 -2.98
CA THR A 131 -17.20 -13.81 -2.89
C THR A 131 -17.19 -12.33 -2.51
N CYS A 132 -18.26 -11.61 -2.86
CA CYS A 132 -18.42 -10.21 -2.45
C CYS A 132 -18.54 -10.05 -0.93
N ALA A 133 -19.06 -11.09 -0.24
CA ALA A 133 -19.13 -11.11 1.21
C ALA A 133 -17.71 -11.17 1.82
N ASP A 134 -16.82 -11.99 1.24
CA ASP A 134 -15.42 -12.08 1.65
C ASP A 134 -14.69 -10.76 1.42
N THR A 135 -14.82 -10.15 0.23
CA THR A 135 -14.26 -8.83 -0.06
C THR A 135 -14.77 -7.78 0.92
N LYS A 136 -16.08 -7.73 1.22
CA LYS A 136 -16.66 -6.78 2.18
C LYS A 136 -16.09 -7.01 3.57
N LYS A 137 -16.04 -8.26 4.04
CA LYS A 137 -15.50 -8.63 5.35
C LYS A 137 -14.01 -8.24 5.46
N ALA A 138 -13.21 -8.56 4.45
CA ALA A 138 -11.79 -8.19 4.39
C ALA A 138 -11.60 -6.67 4.41
N SER A 139 -12.44 -5.93 3.68
CA SER A 139 -12.42 -4.46 3.68
C SER A 139 -12.69 -3.86 5.05
N ILE A 140 -13.72 -4.35 5.75
CA ILE A 140 -14.05 -3.90 7.12
C ILE A 140 -12.93 -4.25 8.09
N LEU A 141 -12.40 -5.47 8.01
CA LEU A 141 -11.29 -5.91 8.85
C LEU A 141 -10.03 -5.06 8.61
N LEU A 142 -9.71 -4.72 7.36
CA LEU A 142 -8.59 -3.85 7.03
C LEU A 142 -8.73 -2.50 7.72
N ILE A 143 -9.90 -1.84 7.60
CA ILE A 143 -10.13 -0.54 8.24
C ILE A 143 -10.06 -0.64 9.77
N ARG A 144 -10.67 -1.66 10.38
CA ARG A 144 -10.58 -1.85 11.84
C ARG A 144 -9.14 -2.05 12.32
N LYS A 145 -8.34 -2.81 11.57
CA LYS A 145 -6.91 -2.99 11.86
C LYS A 145 -6.12 -1.69 11.73
N ILE A 146 -6.43 -0.83 10.75
CA ILE A 146 -5.85 0.52 10.68
C ILE A 146 -6.15 1.27 11.98
N TYR A 147 -7.42 1.32 12.41
CA TYR A 147 -7.78 2.01 13.66
C TYR A 147 -7.02 1.50 14.88
N ILE A 148 -6.97 0.18 15.07
CA ILE A 148 -6.23 -0.44 16.18
C ILE A 148 -4.74 -0.11 16.08
N LEU A 149 -4.15 -0.24 14.89
CA LEU A 149 -2.73 -0.01 14.73
C LEU A 149 -2.34 1.46 14.97
N MET A 150 -3.11 2.41 14.44
CA MET A 150 -2.85 3.83 14.66
C MET A 150 -3.00 4.23 16.14
N GLN A 151 -3.82 3.54 16.93
CA GLN A 151 -3.95 3.75 18.38
C GLN A 151 -2.74 3.24 19.18
N ASN A 152 -1.94 2.34 18.61
CA ASN A 152 -0.74 1.79 19.26
C ASN A 152 0.55 2.49 18.83
N LEU A 153 0.46 3.45 17.90
CA LEU A 153 1.57 4.29 17.47
C LEU A 153 1.57 5.59 18.28
N SER A 154 2.75 5.98 18.75
CA SER A 154 2.94 7.27 19.40
C SER A 154 2.54 8.43 18.46
N PRO A 155 2.16 9.59 19.00
CA PRO A 155 1.82 10.75 18.18
C PRO A 155 2.92 11.10 17.17
N LEU A 156 2.54 11.64 16.01
CA LEU A 156 3.52 12.25 15.11
C LEU A 156 4.10 13.52 15.74
N PRO A 157 5.33 13.91 15.39
CA PRO A 157 5.84 15.25 15.66
C PRO A 157 4.91 16.33 15.12
N ASN A 158 4.97 17.54 15.68
CA ASN A 158 4.06 18.63 15.30
C ASN A 158 4.21 19.06 13.84
N ASP A 159 5.44 19.06 13.33
CA ASP A 159 5.77 19.48 11.97
C ASP A 159 6.16 18.25 11.16
N VAL A 160 5.20 17.78 10.35
CA VAL A 160 5.40 16.66 9.44
C VAL A 160 5.03 17.07 8.02
N CYS A 161 5.74 16.49 7.08
CA CYS A 161 5.47 16.59 5.66
C CYS A 161 5.05 15.21 5.12
N LEU A 162 4.30 15.23 4.02
CA LEU A 162 3.94 14.03 3.27
C LEU A 162 4.64 14.05 1.91
N THR A 163 5.01 12.88 1.43
CA THR A 163 5.33 12.62 0.02
C THR A 163 4.68 11.32 -0.41
N MET A 164 4.46 11.16 -1.71
CA MET A 164 3.93 9.93 -2.27
C MET A 164 4.80 9.45 -3.42
N LYS A 165 5.30 8.21 -3.31
CA LYS A 165 5.99 7.53 -4.41
C LYS A 165 5.10 6.45 -5.03
N LEU A 166 5.10 6.36 -6.35
CA LEU A 166 4.42 5.36 -7.16
C LEU A 166 5.46 4.46 -7.82
N LEU A 167 5.33 3.16 -7.62
CA LEU A 167 6.17 2.16 -8.27
C LEU A 167 5.30 1.41 -9.27
N TYR A 168 5.84 1.16 -10.46
CA TYR A 168 5.11 0.54 -11.56
C TYR A 168 5.52 -0.92 -11.79
N TYR A 169 4.78 -1.58 -12.68
CA TYR A 169 5.16 -2.82 -13.35
C TYR A 169 5.90 -2.48 -14.64
N ASP A 170 7.18 -2.83 -14.73
CA ASP A 170 8.05 -2.40 -15.83
C ASP A 170 7.62 -3.03 -17.17
N GLU A 171 7.19 -4.29 -17.16
CA GLU A 171 6.69 -5.00 -18.34
C GLU A 171 5.48 -4.38 -19.06
N VAL A 172 4.69 -3.52 -18.41
CA VAL A 172 3.46 -2.95 -19.00
C VAL A 172 3.43 -1.42 -19.06
N THR A 173 4.36 -0.75 -18.37
CA THR A 173 4.33 0.70 -18.20
C THR A 173 5.25 1.37 -19.23
N PRO A 174 4.72 2.24 -20.10
CA PRO A 174 5.56 2.99 -21.03
C PRO A 174 6.61 3.84 -20.30
N PRO A 175 7.85 3.97 -20.83
CA PRO A 175 8.92 4.73 -20.17
C PRO A 175 8.64 6.24 -20.09
N ASP A 176 7.75 6.77 -20.94
CA ASP A 176 7.31 8.16 -20.95
C ASP A 176 6.04 8.41 -20.11
N TYR A 177 5.53 7.38 -19.43
CA TYR A 177 4.32 7.50 -18.62
C TYR A 177 4.56 8.34 -17.37
N GLN A 178 3.80 9.45 -17.26
CA GLN A 178 3.81 10.30 -16.09
C GLN A 178 2.37 10.49 -15.56
N PRO A 179 2.03 9.97 -14.37
CA PRO A 179 0.68 10.19 -13.84
C PRO A 179 0.44 11.64 -13.44
N PRO A 180 -0.82 12.11 -13.53
CA PRO A 180 -1.20 13.46 -13.11
C PRO A 180 -0.79 13.78 -11.67
N GLY A 181 -0.06 14.88 -11.48
CA GLY A 181 0.39 15.34 -10.17
C GLY A 181 1.66 14.68 -9.65
N PHE A 182 2.33 13.87 -10.47
CA PHE A 182 3.62 13.26 -10.16
C PHE A 182 4.68 13.67 -11.19
N LYS A 183 5.95 13.49 -10.81
CA LYS A 183 7.14 13.60 -11.67
C LYS A 183 8.00 12.36 -11.50
N GLU A 184 8.92 12.10 -12.42
CA GLU A 184 9.95 11.08 -12.27
C GLU A 184 10.74 11.31 -10.97
N ALA A 185 10.95 10.25 -10.18
CA ALA A 185 11.70 10.33 -8.93
C ALA A 185 13.19 10.44 -9.21
N LYS A 186 13.87 11.34 -8.50
CA LYS A 186 15.32 11.55 -8.64
C LYS A 186 16.15 10.60 -7.78
N ASP A 187 15.56 10.13 -6.68
CA ASP A 187 16.23 9.32 -5.67
C ASP A 187 15.52 7.97 -5.51
N GLU A 188 16.31 6.90 -5.52
CA GLU A 188 15.83 5.52 -5.60
C GLU A 188 15.14 5.02 -4.30
N GLY A 189 15.45 5.62 -3.13
CA GLY A 189 15.08 5.04 -1.84
C GLY A 189 14.64 5.99 -0.75
N LEU A 190 13.77 5.48 0.14
CA LEU A 190 13.42 6.11 1.42
C LEU A 190 14.22 5.41 2.54
N LEU A 191 14.75 6.20 3.47
CA LEU A 191 15.64 5.77 4.55
C LEU A 191 14.94 6.00 5.91
N PHE A 192 15.22 5.14 6.89
CA PHE A 192 14.80 5.35 8.27
C PHE A 192 16.01 5.78 9.11
N LYS A 193 15.81 6.73 10.03
CA LYS A 193 16.89 7.15 10.94
C LYS A 193 17.17 6.09 12.00
N GLU A 194 16.11 5.46 12.49
CA GLU A 194 16.17 4.40 13.50
C GLU A 194 15.80 3.02 12.91
N GLU A 195 15.90 1.98 13.73
CA GLU A 195 15.51 0.61 13.34
C GLU A 195 14.03 0.57 12.90
N PRO A 196 13.75 0.25 11.63
CA PRO A 196 12.37 0.15 11.16
C PRO A 196 11.74 -1.17 11.60
N MET A 197 10.44 -1.11 11.87
CA MET A 197 9.57 -2.26 12.08
C MET A 197 8.58 -2.38 10.92
N TYR A 198 8.40 -3.60 10.43
CA TYR A 198 7.52 -3.92 9.31
C TYR A 198 6.24 -4.61 9.80
N LEU A 199 5.09 -4.08 9.42
CA LEU A 199 3.79 -4.52 9.88
C LEU A 199 2.89 -4.86 8.69
N ASN A 200 2.34 -6.07 8.68
CA ASN A 200 1.33 -6.45 7.70
C ASN A 200 -0.07 -6.18 8.26
N VAL A 201 -0.74 -5.17 7.73
CA VAL A 201 -2.09 -4.79 8.19
C VAL A 201 -3.12 -5.75 7.63
N GLY A 202 -3.05 -6.02 6.32
CA GLY A 202 -3.93 -7.00 5.68
C GLY A 202 -4.06 -6.77 4.18
N GLU A 203 -4.91 -7.60 3.58
CA GLU A 203 -5.19 -7.57 2.16
C GLU A 203 -6.66 -7.80 1.88
N VAL A 204 -7.12 -7.25 0.77
CA VAL A 204 -8.51 -7.29 0.32
C VAL A 204 -8.51 -7.83 -1.10
N PRO A 205 -8.85 -9.13 -1.26
CA PRO A 205 -9.00 -9.72 -2.57
C PRO A 205 -10.35 -9.33 -3.18
N THR A 206 -10.36 -9.15 -4.48
CA THR A 206 -11.54 -9.08 -5.34
C THR A 206 -11.32 -10.03 -6.52
N PRO A 207 -12.35 -10.35 -7.33
CA PRO A 207 -12.17 -11.25 -8.47
C PRO A 207 -11.19 -10.77 -9.56
N PHE A 208 -10.66 -9.54 -9.51
CA PHE A 208 -9.76 -9.01 -10.56
C PHE A 208 -8.50 -8.31 -10.00
N HIS A 209 -8.58 -7.85 -8.76
CA HIS A 209 -7.52 -7.07 -8.10
C HIS A 209 -7.29 -7.55 -6.67
N LEU A 210 -6.05 -7.45 -6.19
CA LEU A 210 -5.69 -7.56 -4.78
C LEU A 210 -5.13 -6.22 -4.30
N LEU A 211 -5.67 -5.68 -3.21
CA LEU A 211 -5.07 -4.55 -2.49
C LEU A 211 -4.45 -5.07 -1.19
N LYS A 212 -3.17 -4.80 -0.94
CA LYS A 212 -2.47 -5.14 0.30
C LYS A 212 -1.90 -3.89 0.96
N LEU A 213 -2.06 -3.77 2.28
CA LEU A 213 -1.50 -2.69 3.08
C LEU A 213 -0.43 -3.23 4.03
N LYS A 214 0.78 -2.70 3.91
CA LYS A 214 1.87 -2.85 4.88
C LYS A 214 2.24 -1.47 5.44
N ILE A 215 2.74 -1.44 6.67
CA ILE A 215 3.24 -0.22 7.31
C ILE A 215 4.67 -0.47 7.76
N THR A 216 5.53 0.52 7.54
CA THR A 216 6.88 0.55 8.09
C THR A 216 7.00 1.77 8.98
N THR A 217 7.45 1.62 10.22
CA THR A 217 7.59 2.70 11.21
C THR A 217 8.84 2.47 12.04
N GLU A 218 9.41 3.50 12.64
CA GLU A 218 10.48 3.32 13.63
C GLU A 218 9.98 2.50 14.83
N LYS A 219 10.77 1.51 15.26
CA LYS A 219 10.40 0.53 16.29
C LYS A 219 10.04 1.18 17.64
N GLN A 220 10.71 2.27 18.00
CA GLN A 220 10.47 2.99 19.25
C GLN A 220 9.09 3.67 19.31
N ARG A 221 8.43 3.86 18.17
CA ARG A 221 7.12 4.52 18.08
C ARG A 221 5.95 3.61 18.44
N MET A 222 6.18 2.32 18.67
CA MET A 222 5.13 1.37 19.01
C MET A 222 5.01 1.22 20.53
N GLU A 223 3.95 1.77 21.12
CA GLU A 223 3.78 1.89 22.57
C GLU A 223 3.23 0.60 23.21
N ASN A 224 2.32 -0.09 22.53
CA ASN A 224 1.58 -1.25 23.05
C ASN A 224 1.58 -2.39 22.02
N VAL A 225 2.56 -3.29 22.10
CA VAL A 225 2.64 -4.41 21.14
C VAL A 225 2.12 -5.68 21.77
N ASP A 226 0.96 -6.13 21.30
CA ASP A 226 0.57 -7.52 21.47
C ASP A 226 1.46 -8.38 20.55
N LYS A 227 2.22 -9.31 21.14
CA LYS A 227 3.26 -10.10 20.44
C LYS A 227 2.72 -10.90 19.24
N SER A 228 1.40 -11.05 19.13
CA SER A 228 0.72 -11.72 18.03
C SER A 228 0.75 -10.95 16.68
N ILE A 229 1.00 -9.63 16.70
CA ILE A 229 1.11 -8.79 15.49
C ILE A 229 2.52 -8.87 14.87
N LEU A 230 3.52 -9.23 15.67
CA LEU A 230 4.92 -9.37 15.24
C LEU A 230 5.15 -10.74 14.59
N LYS A 231 4.79 -10.90 13.32
CA LYS A 231 5.47 -11.92 12.50
C LYS A 231 6.83 -11.34 12.07
N GLN A 232 7.84 -11.54 12.90
CA GLN A 232 9.23 -11.23 12.58
C GLN A 232 9.66 -12.01 11.32
N ARG A 233 10.00 -11.29 10.25
CA ARG A 233 11.08 -11.73 9.34
C ARG A 233 12.31 -10.94 9.78
N GLU A 234 13.20 -11.60 10.51
CA GLU A 234 14.53 -11.07 10.81
C GLU A 234 15.37 -11.17 9.54
N THR A 235 15.59 -10.04 8.87
CA THR A 235 16.72 -9.89 7.95
C THR A 235 17.35 -8.54 8.26
N ALA A 236 18.51 -8.59 8.93
CA ALA A 236 19.40 -7.46 9.12
C ALA A 236 20.19 -7.23 7.83
N GLU A 237 20.03 -6.06 7.20
CA GLU A 237 20.94 -5.35 6.28
C GLU A 237 20.32 -3.97 5.93
N PRO A 238 21.09 -2.94 5.53
CA PRO A 238 20.77 -1.53 5.81
C PRO A 238 19.65 -0.90 4.95
N LEU A 239 18.70 -0.27 5.66
CA LEU A 239 18.11 1.08 5.48
C LEU A 239 17.59 1.58 4.12
N GLN A 240 17.30 0.77 3.10
CA GLN A 240 16.54 1.23 1.92
C GLN A 240 15.18 0.54 1.78
N VAL A 241 14.10 1.32 1.83
CA VAL A 241 12.70 0.83 1.74
C VAL A 241 12.12 0.92 0.31
N CYS A 242 12.77 1.68 -0.56
CA CYS A 242 12.55 1.63 -2.02
C CYS A 242 13.93 1.42 -2.66
N GLY A 243 14.04 0.46 -3.58
CA GLY A 243 15.30 0.15 -4.26
C GLY A 243 15.62 -1.34 -4.37
N VAL A 244 15.19 -2.18 -3.43
CA VAL A 244 15.48 -3.63 -3.51
C VAL A 244 14.18 -4.41 -3.68
N SER A 245 13.90 -4.78 -4.92
CA SER A 245 13.09 -5.95 -5.23
C SER A 245 13.78 -7.16 -4.58
N ARG A 246 13.38 -7.52 -3.36
CA ARG A 246 13.28 -8.94 -3.07
C ARG A 246 11.92 -9.32 -3.58
N ASP A 247 11.89 -9.88 -4.78
CA ASP A 247 10.77 -10.71 -5.20
C ASP A 247 10.42 -11.60 -3.99
N ASP A 248 9.17 -11.51 -3.51
CA ASP A 248 8.65 -12.56 -2.65
C ASP A 248 8.90 -13.83 -3.47
N PRO A 249 9.72 -14.80 -2.99
CA PRO A 249 10.08 -15.95 -3.82
C PRO A 249 8.78 -16.57 -4.32
N GLU A 250 8.66 -16.67 -5.64
CA GLU A 250 7.75 -17.62 -6.23
C GLU A 250 8.12 -18.96 -5.59
N GLU A 251 7.18 -19.57 -4.86
CA GLU A 251 7.36 -20.94 -4.37
C GLU A 251 7.32 -21.86 -5.58
N GLU A 252 8.43 -21.91 -6.32
CA GLU A 252 8.68 -22.94 -7.31
C GLU A 252 8.78 -24.27 -6.57
N SER A 253 7.90 -25.18 -6.97
CA SER A 253 7.87 -26.58 -6.57
C SER A 253 9.24 -27.21 -6.80
N GLN A 254 9.84 -27.72 -5.73
CA GLN A 254 10.98 -28.63 -5.79
C GLN A 254 10.62 -29.85 -6.64
N ASP A 255 11.32 -30.04 -7.76
CA ASP A 255 11.60 -31.37 -8.28
C ASP A 255 13.11 -31.46 -8.54
N MET A 256 13.72 -32.46 -7.91
CA MET A 256 15.17 -32.65 -7.87
C MET A 256 15.70 -33.14 -9.22
N ASN A 257 16.85 -32.63 -9.66
CA ASN A 257 17.99 -33.42 -10.15
C ASN A 257 19.26 -32.55 -10.31
N GLU A 258 20.36 -33.04 -9.74
CA GLU A 258 21.77 -32.58 -9.85
C GLU A 258 22.25 -32.69 -11.33
N ASP A 259 23.28 -32.03 -11.91
CA ASP A 259 24.49 -31.31 -11.48
C ASP A 259 25.11 -30.59 -12.76
N PRO A 260 26.32 -29.99 -12.81
CA PRO A 260 26.53 -28.53 -12.89
C PRO A 260 27.24 -27.96 -14.16
N VAL A 261 27.55 -26.65 -14.09
CA VAL A 261 28.59 -25.83 -14.78
C VAL A 261 28.19 -25.00 -16.03
N LEU A 262 28.15 -23.66 -15.91
CA LEU A 262 29.16 -22.69 -16.42
C LEU A 262 28.64 -21.24 -16.37
N ASP A 263 29.52 -20.36 -15.86
CA ASP A 263 29.39 -18.91 -15.73
C ASP A 263 28.96 -18.20 -17.02
N ASN A 264 28.14 -17.17 -16.86
CA ASN A 264 28.30 -15.89 -17.54
C ASN A 264 27.56 -14.80 -16.75
N GLU A 265 28.33 -13.90 -16.13
CA GLU A 265 27.84 -12.66 -15.55
C GLU A 265 27.24 -11.77 -16.65
N VAL A 266 25.99 -11.36 -16.47
CA VAL A 266 25.44 -10.14 -17.07
C VAL A 266 24.74 -9.38 -15.95
N GLU A 267 25.37 -8.29 -15.49
CA GLU A 267 24.75 -7.32 -14.59
C GLU A 267 23.60 -6.63 -15.31
N ASP A 268 22.36 -7.09 -15.08
CA ASP A 268 21.17 -6.35 -15.49
C ASP A 268 20.82 -5.34 -14.39
N LYS A 269 21.17 -4.07 -14.63
CA LYS A 269 20.72 -2.95 -13.81
C LYS A 269 19.22 -2.73 -14.08
N ASN A 270 18.37 -3.41 -13.33
CA ASN A 270 16.93 -3.18 -13.33
C ASN A 270 16.64 -1.75 -12.83
N HIS A 271 16.38 -0.83 -13.78
CA HIS A 271 15.92 0.52 -13.48
C HIS A 271 14.46 0.45 -13.04
N VAL A 272 14.21 0.57 -11.73
CA VAL A 272 12.85 0.57 -11.20
C VAL A 272 12.18 1.89 -11.60
N ASN A 273 11.11 1.86 -12.40
CA ASN A 273 10.36 3.08 -12.73
C ASN A 273 9.56 3.57 -11.52
N ILE A 274 9.97 4.71 -10.97
CA ILE A 274 9.36 5.35 -9.79
C ILE A 274 8.97 6.78 -10.14
N SER A 275 7.74 7.18 -9.81
CA SER A 275 7.34 8.59 -9.78
C SER A 275 7.11 9.06 -8.35
N GLU A 276 7.33 10.34 -8.09
CA GLU A 276 7.16 10.98 -6.79
C GLU A 276 6.32 12.26 -6.88
N ALA A 277 5.71 12.64 -5.76
CA ALA A 277 4.96 13.87 -5.61
C ALA A 277 5.14 14.52 -4.24
#